data_AF-A0A366HP14-F1
#
_entry.id   AF-A0A366HP14-F1
#
_cell.length_a   1.000
_cell.length_b   1.000
_cell.length_c   1.000
_cell.angle_alpha   90.00
_cell.angle_beta   90.00
_cell.angle_gamma   90.00
#
_symmetry.space_group_name_H-M   'P 1'
#
loop_
_entity.id
_entity.type
_entity.pdbx_description
1 polymer ?
#
loop_
_entity_poly.entity_id
_entity_poly.type
_entity_poly.pdbx_seq_one_letter_code
_entity_poly.pdbx_strand_id
1 'polypeptide(L)'
;MSTASPTLDTLAELLKKRLAVIADHELRQRDAEAHLAALRGVSEAIDAEHQRLRSQLDGRLRHFLQQASYQKALEWIEASKS
;
A
#
# COMPACT_ATOMS: atom_id res chain seq x y z
N MET A 1 -3.53 -8.86 28.73
CA MET A 1 -2.51 -8.95 27.65
C MET A 1 -2.96 -8.03 26.54
N SER A 2 -2.47 -6.79 26.50
CA SER A 2 -2.79 -5.86 25.42
C SER A 2 -1.83 -6.14 24.26
N THR A 3 -2.31 -6.82 23.24
CA THR A 3 -1.61 -6.93 21.96
C THR A 3 -1.59 -5.54 21.33
N ALA A 4 -0.45 -4.87 21.36
CA ALA A 4 -0.27 -3.60 20.65
C ALA A 4 -0.66 -3.81 19.18
N SER A 5 -1.63 -3.03 18.69
CA SER A 5 -1.99 -3.04 17.28
C SER A 5 -0.75 -2.76 16.44
N PRO A 6 -0.46 -3.53 15.37
CA PRO A 6 0.58 -3.14 14.42
C PRO A 6 0.30 -1.72 13.93
N THR A 7 1.31 -0.87 13.93
CA THR A 7 1.19 0.45 13.29
C THR A 7 1.05 0.24 11.78
N LEU A 8 -0.17 0.47 11.28
CA LEU A 8 -0.49 0.39 9.84
C LEU A 8 -0.01 1.63 9.06
N ASP A 9 0.68 2.56 9.72
CA ASP A 9 1.13 3.83 9.14
C ASP A 9 2.06 3.62 7.95
N THR A 10 3.05 2.73 8.08
CA THR A 10 3.96 2.39 6.98
C THR A 10 3.20 1.87 5.76
N LEU A 11 2.25 0.94 5.98
CA LEU A 11 1.43 0.41 4.90
C LEU A 11 0.56 1.52 4.26
N ALA A 12 -0.05 2.39 5.06
CA ALA A 12 -0.83 3.52 4.55
C ALA A 12 -0.01 4.46 3.67
N GLU A 13 1.21 4.82 4.09
CA GLU A 13 2.10 5.69 3.32
C GLU A 13 2.56 5.03 2.01
N LEU A 14 2.83 3.72 2.02
CA LEU A 14 3.14 2.97 0.80
C LEU A 14 1.95 2.93 -0.18
N LEU A 15 0.73 2.76 0.31
CA LEU A 15 -0.48 2.78 -0.51
C LEU A 15 -0.73 4.17 -1.12
N LYS A 16 -0.58 5.25 -0.34
CA LYS A 16 -0.64 6.63 -0.85
C LYS A 16 0.41 6.88 -1.92
N LYS A 17 1.67 6.47 -1.68
CA LYS A 17 2.75 6.57 -2.66
C LYS A 17 2.41 5.83 -3.95
N ARG A 18 1.85 4.61 -3.85
CA ARG A 18 1.45 3.84 -5.03
C ARG A 18 0.40 4.56 -5.85
N LEU A 19 -0.64 5.10 -5.20
CA LEU A 19 -1.70 5.86 -5.87
C LEU A 19 -1.16 7.13 -6.52
N ALA A 20 -0.26 7.85 -5.83
CA ALA A 20 0.41 9.03 -6.37
C ALA A 20 1.23 8.71 -7.63
N VAL A 21 2.04 7.63 -7.61
CA VAL A 21 2.81 7.20 -8.79
C VAL A 21 1.87 6.82 -9.93
N ILE A 22 0.75 6.12 -9.67
CA ILE A 22 -0.22 5.78 -10.73
C ILE A 22 -0.77 7.04 -11.41
N ALA A 23 -1.10 8.07 -10.61
CA ALA A 23 -1.65 9.34 -11.04
C ALA A 23 -0.63 10.30 -11.67
N ASP A 24 0.68 10.01 -11.57
CA ASP A 24 1.74 10.82 -12.17
C ASP A 24 1.82 10.59 -13.69
N HIS A 25 0.88 11.22 -14.39
CA HIS A 25 0.79 11.17 -15.86
C HIS A 25 1.91 11.96 -16.54
N GLU A 26 2.48 12.96 -15.87
CA GLU A 26 3.58 13.77 -16.41
C GLU A 26 4.86 12.94 -16.47
N LEU A 27 5.22 12.27 -15.36
CA LEU A 27 6.37 11.36 -15.32
C LEU A 27 6.20 10.25 -16.35
N ARG A 28 5.02 9.62 -16.41
CA ARG A 28 4.74 8.56 -17.39
C ARG A 28 4.97 9.01 -18.84
N GLN A 29 4.58 10.23 -19.17
CA GLN A 29 4.72 10.78 -20.52
C GLN A 29 6.17 11.15 -20.84
N ARG A 30 6.86 11.77 -19.89
CA ARG A 30 8.24 12.24 -20.05
C ARG A 30 9.26 11.11 -19.99
N ASP A 31 9.05 10.15 -19.09
CA ASP A 31 9.98 9.05 -18.77
C ASP A 31 9.21 7.82 -18.27
N ALA A 32 8.78 6.98 -19.22
CA ALA A 32 8.03 5.77 -18.93
C ALA A 32 8.85 4.73 -18.16
N GLU A 33 10.17 4.70 -18.33
CA GLU A 33 11.05 3.75 -17.62
C GLU A 33 11.14 4.11 -16.14
N ALA A 34 11.36 5.38 -15.82
CA ALA A 34 11.35 5.87 -14.45
C ALA A 34 9.98 5.65 -13.78
N HIS A 35 8.88 5.87 -14.51
CA HIS A 35 7.53 5.60 -14.02
C HIS A 35 7.33 4.12 -13.66
N LEU A 36 7.75 3.22 -14.56
CA LEU A 36 7.69 1.77 -14.33
C LEU A 36 8.58 1.33 -13.17
N ALA A 37 9.79 1.87 -13.06
CA ALA A 37 10.71 1.58 -11.95
C ALA A 37 10.11 2.04 -10.61
N ALA A 38 9.49 3.23 -10.56
CA ALA A 38 8.81 3.74 -9.38
C ALA A 38 7.61 2.84 -8.99
N LEU A 39 6.80 2.43 -9.97
CA LEU A 39 5.70 1.47 -9.76
C LEU A 39 6.25 0.16 -9.17
N ARG A 40 7.28 -0.42 -9.77
CA ARG A 40 7.87 -1.67 -9.30
C ARG A 40 8.37 -1.53 -7.86
N GLY A 41 9.16 -0.51 -7.56
CA GLY A 41 9.75 -0.32 -6.23
C GLY A 41 8.70 -0.15 -5.14
N VAL A 42 7.61 0.58 -5.38
CA VAL A 42 6.53 0.69 -4.39
C VAL A 42 5.72 -0.60 -4.25
N SER A 43 5.54 -1.37 -5.33
CA SER A 43 4.89 -2.69 -5.27
C SER A 43 5.68 -3.67 -4.41
N GLU A 44 6.99 -3.77 -4.62
CA GLU A 44 7.88 -4.63 -3.82
C GLU A 44 7.88 -4.22 -2.33
N ALA A 45 7.84 -2.92 -2.04
CA ALA A 45 7.73 -2.42 -0.68
C ALA A 45 6.38 -2.76 -0.02
N ILE A 46 5.27 -2.66 -0.76
CA ILE A 46 3.94 -3.07 -0.27
C ILE A 46 3.93 -4.58 0.02
N ASP A 47 4.49 -5.39 -0.87
CA ASP A 47 4.53 -6.84 -0.69
C ASP A 47 5.37 -7.22 0.53
N ALA A 48 6.54 -6.60 0.73
CA ALA A 48 7.38 -6.81 1.91
C ALA A 48 6.63 -6.46 3.20
N GLU A 49 5.95 -5.31 3.21
CA GLU A 49 5.20 -4.85 4.38
C GLU A 49 3.96 -5.73 4.66
N HIS A 50 3.26 -6.15 3.61
CA HIS A 50 2.15 -7.11 3.70
C HIS A 50 2.62 -8.44 4.31
N GLN A 51 3.76 -8.98 3.88
CA GLN A 51 4.30 -10.21 4.48
C GLN A 51 4.70 -10.01 5.94
N ARG A 52 5.34 -8.89 6.27
CA ARG A 52 5.72 -8.53 7.65
C ARG A 52 4.50 -8.46 8.59
N LEU A 53 3.40 -7.91 8.09
CA LEU A 53 2.17 -7.73 8.86
C LEU A 53 1.20 -8.92 8.77
N ARG A 54 1.47 -9.93 7.94
CA ARG A 54 0.49 -10.95 7.51
C ARG A 54 -0.31 -11.62 8.63
N SER A 55 0.32 -11.93 9.76
CA SER A 55 -0.33 -12.57 10.92
C SER A 55 -1.20 -11.62 11.75
N GLN A 56 -1.05 -10.32 11.55
CA GLN A 56 -1.68 -9.26 12.35
C GLN A 56 -2.77 -8.51 11.56
N LEU A 57 -2.76 -8.62 10.23
CA LEU A 57 -3.79 -8.02 9.39
C LEU A 57 -5.12 -8.78 9.50
N ASP A 58 -6.21 -8.04 9.60
CA ASP A 58 -7.55 -8.61 9.47
C ASP A 58 -7.78 -9.18 8.06
N GLY A 59 -8.76 -10.10 7.95
CA GLY A 59 -9.03 -10.81 6.71
C GLY A 59 -9.44 -9.90 5.54
N ARG A 60 -10.09 -8.76 5.80
CA ARG A 60 -10.56 -7.84 4.77
C ARG A 60 -9.42 -7.01 4.21
N LEU A 61 -8.56 -6.47 5.07
CA LEU A 61 -7.36 -5.77 4.62
C LEU A 61 -6.42 -6.69 3.83
N ARG A 62 -6.21 -7.93 4.29
CA ARG A 62 -5.46 -8.95 3.53
C ARG A 62 -6.06 -9.20 2.15
N HIS A 63 -7.38 -9.31 2.05
CA HIS A 63 -8.05 -9.53 0.77
C HIS A 63 -7.83 -8.36 -0.20
N PHE A 64 -7.94 -7.11 0.26
CA PHE A 64 -7.67 -5.95 -0.57
C PHE A 64 -6.23 -5.92 -1.10
N LEU A 65 -5.25 -6.22 -0.25
CA LEU A 65 -3.84 -6.29 -0.66
C LEU A 65 -3.59 -7.41 -1.69
N GLN A 66 -4.18 -8.60 -1.48
CA GLN A 66 -4.05 -9.73 -2.43
C GLN A 66 -4.67 -9.46 -3.81
N GLN A 67 -5.66 -8.58 -3.88
CA GLN A 67 -6.31 -8.15 -5.12
C GLN A 67 -5.72 -6.86 -5.69
N ALA A 68 -4.61 -6.36 -5.13
CA ALA A 68 -4.02 -5.06 -5.46
C ALA A 68 -5.03 -3.89 -5.43
N SER A 69 -6.04 -3.98 -4.57
CA SER A 69 -7.08 -2.96 -4.40
C SER A 69 -6.61 -1.87 -3.44
N TYR A 70 -5.57 -1.14 -3.84
CA TYR A 70 -4.82 -0.24 -2.96
C TYR A 70 -5.63 0.92 -2.41
N GLN A 71 -6.57 1.48 -3.19
CA GLN A 71 -7.47 2.51 -2.69
C GLN A 71 -8.38 1.99 -1.57
N LYS A 72 -9.02 0.82 -1.75
CA LYS A 72 -9.87 0.21 -0.72
C LYS A 72 -9.07 -0.19 0.52
N ALA A 73 -7.83 -0.64 0.34
CA ALA A 73 -6.92 -0.94 1.45
C ALA A 73 -6.60 0.34 2.25
N LEU A 74 -6.34 1.46 1.58
CA LEU A 74 -6.06 2.74 2.24
C LEU A 74 -7.30 3.26 2.99
N GLU A 75 -8.46 3.29 2.32
CA GLU A 75 -9.74 3.69 2.93
C GLU A 75 -10.05 2.85 4.19
N TRP A 76 -9.80 1.54 4.14
CA TRP A 76 -9.98 0.65 5.29
C TRP A 76 -9.06 1.02 6.46
N ILE A 77 -7.78 1.25 6.19
CA ILE A 77 -6.81 1.65 7.22
C ILE A 77 -7.21 2.99 7.84
N GLU A 78 -7.58 3.98 7.04
CA GLU A 78 -7.98 5.31 7.52
C GLU A 78 -9.27 5.27 8.34
N ALA A 79 -10.26 4.47 7.93
CA ALA A 79 -11.49 4.27 8.69
C ALA A 79 -11.25 3.62 10.05
N SER A 80 -10.24 2.74 10.18
CA SER A 80 -9.90 2.08 11.45
C SER A 80 -9.18 2.98 12.47
N LYS A 81 -8.74 4.18 12.06
CA LYS A 81 -8.09 5.17 12.94
C LYS A 81 -9.07 6.17 13.54
N SER A 82 -10.32 6.16 13.09
CA SER A 82 -11.40 7.08 13.50
C SER A 82 -12.16 6.58 14.72
#